data_AF-A0A7C6DA63-F1
#
_entry.id   AF-A0A7C6DA63-F1
#
_cell.length_a   1.000
_cell.length_b   1.000
_cell.length_c   1.000
_cell.angle_alpha   90.00
_cell.angle_beta   90.00
_cell.angle_gamma   90.00
#
_symmetry.space_group_name_H-M   'P 1'
#
loop_
_entity.id
_entity.type
_entity.pdbx_description
1 polymer ?
#
loop_
_entity_poly.entity_id
_entity_poly.type
_entity_poly.pdbx_seq_one_letter_code
_entity_poly.pdbx_strand_id
1 'polypeptide(L)'
;MNTEKRLTKAYENAAVEYFDKNSKYIIFSDVHRGDDSVSDEFARNQAVFHHVLNYYYKKGYIYVEAGDGDELWEHKNFKHIRLAHKDIFIVLKKYFDSDKLRMIYGNHNIYLKDKKYVKKHYYQFYDEYNQQRVDLFNGIVPIEALLLKHKVTEQEILIVHGHQGDLINDQFWRISMLLLRYFWRFLHIVGFENPSSPARNLYKRHKVEKNYNKWIKKHKVMLICGHTHRPKFPKKYDLPYFNTGCCINTRGIPGIEIADDSIQMVDWRIKVGKDGFMRIDRTVVRGPEPIDKYDCKNINDFNDLKPNCSDIYDE
;
A
#
# COMPACT_ATOMS: atom_id res chain seq x y z
N MET A 1 -11.80 20.51 3.02
CA MET A 1 -12.38 20.44 4.38
C MET A 1 -12.67 19.02 4.87
N ASN A 2 -13.10 18.06 4.02
CA ASN A 2 -13.39 16.70 4.51
C ASN A 2 -12.13 15.80 4.56
N THR A 3 -11.31 15.82 3.50
CA THR A 3 -10.06 15.04 3.42
C THR A 3 -9.09 15.30 4.58
N GLU A 4 -8.85 16.56 4.91
CA GLU A 4 -7.95 16.94 6.01
C GLU A 4 -8.43 16.36 7.34
N LYS A 5 -9.72 16.53 7.67
CA LYS A 5 -10.32 15.97 8.90
C LYS A 5 -10.18 14.45 8.97
N ARG A 6 -10.33 13.75 7.84
CA ARG A 6 -10.21 12.29 7.77
C ARG A 6 -8.77 11.84 7.97
N LEU A 7 -7.81 12.50 7.33
CA LEU A 7 -6.40 12.18 7.49
C LEU A 7 -5.92 12.49 8.92
N THR A 8 -6.36 13.62 9.50
CA THR A 8 -6.10 13.95 10.91
C THR A 8 -6.72 12.93 11.85
N LYS A 9 -7.95 12.48 11.60
CA LYS A 9 -8.57 11.42 12.41
C LYS A 9 -7.81 10.09 12.30
N ALA A 10 -7.37 9.72 11.10
CA ALA A 10 -6.57 8.51 10.90
C ALA A 10 -5.24 8.61 11.64
N TYR A 11 -4.60 9.79 11.62
CA TYR A 11 -3.39 10.09 12.39
C TYR A 11 -3.62 9.97 13.90
N GLU A 12 -4.66 10.62 14.44
CA GLU A 12 -4.98 10.61 15.88
C GLU A 12 -5.31 9.21 16.41
N ASN A 13 -5.87 8.34 15.56
CA ASN A 13 -6.24 6.96 15.93
C ASN A 13 -5.26 5.91 15.40
N ALA A 14 -4.11 6.33 14.86
CA ALA A 14 -3.14 5.42 14.27
C ALA A 14 -2.57 4.46 15.32
N ALA A 15 -2.35 3.21 14.92
CA ALA A 15 -1.55 2.29 15.74
C ALA A 15 -0.11 2.80 15.76
N VAL A 16 0.46 3.01 16.95
CA VAL A 16 1.82 3.52 17.09
C VAL A 16 2.79 2.34 17.19
N GLU A 17 3.83 2.35 16.38
CA GLU A 17 4.93 1.38 16.46
C GLU A 17 6.27 2.11 16.51
N TYR A 18 7.11 1.73 17.46
CA TYR A 18 8.41 2.36 17.67
C TYR A 18 9.49 1.68 16.85
N PHE A 19 10.30 2.47 16.14
CA PHE A 19 11.41 1.96 15.35
C PHE A 19 12.75 2.60 15.72
N ASP A 20 13.83 1.92 15.36
CA ASP A 20 15.21 2.39 15.48
C ASP A 20 16.05 1.83 14.33
N LYS A 21 17.36 2.11 14.34
CA LYS A 21 18.33 1.65 13.34
C LYS A 21 18.28 0.15 13.01
N ASN A 22 17.83 -0.70 13.92
CA ASN A 22 17.77 -2.15 13.70
C ASN A 22 16.44 -2.59 13.09
N SER A 23 15.42 -1.73 13.09
CA SER A 23 14.13 -2.01 12.49
C SER A 23 14.23 -1.98 10.96
N LYS A 24 13.53 -2.92 10.31
CA LYS A 24 13.49 -3.04 8.86
C LYS A 24 12.05 -3.16 8.40
N TYR A 25 11.57 -2.26 7.56
CA TYR A 25 10.23 -2.27 7.00
C TYR A 25 10.28 -2.29 5.48
N ILE A 26 9.37 -3.05 4.87
CA ILE A 26 9.02 -2.94 3.46
C ILE A 26 7.54 -2.63 3.37
N ILE A 27 7.22 -1.55 2.67
CA ILE A 27 5.85 -1.09 2.46
C ILE A 27 5.48 -1.28 0.99
N PHE A 28 4.43 -2.09 0.76
CA PHE A 28 3.76 -2.23 -0.54
C PHE A 28 2.28 -1.85 -0.39
N SER A 29 1.67 -1.35 -1.45
CA SER A 29 0.24 -1.01 -1.50
C SER A 29 -0.35 -1.45 -2.84
N ASP A 30 -1.68 -1.39 -2.96
CA ASP A 30 -2.40 -1.58 -4.21
C ASP A 30 -1.98 -2.89 -4.89
N VAL A 31 -2.07 -3.98 -4.12
CA VAL A 31 -1.76 -5.32 -4.62
C VAL A 31 -2.92 -5.84 -5.45
N HIS A 32 -4.16 -5.56 -5.04
CA HIS A 32 -5.41 -5.93 -5.73
C HIS A 32 -5.48 -7.41 -6.11
N ARG A 33 -5.20 -8.31 -5.15
CA ARG A 33 -5.37 -9.77 -5.32
C ARG A 33 -6.82 -10.08 -5.68
N GLY A 34 -7.06 -10.56 -6.91
CA GLY A 34 -8.36 -10.96 -7.42
C GLY A 34 -8.59 -12.46 -7.30
N ASP A 35 -9.27 -13.07 -8.27
CA ASP A 35 -9.59 -14.50 -8.28
C ASP A 35 -8.86 -15.32 -9.36
N ASP A 36 -7.70 -14.82 -9.84
CA ASP A 36 -6.89 -15.41 -10.93
C ASP A 36 -7.62 -15.49 -12.28
N SER A 37 -8.73 -14.78 -12.43
CA SER A 37 -9.41 -14.63 -13.72
C SER A 37 -8.71 -13.60 -14.61
N VAL A 38 -9.17 -13.45 -15.86
CA VAL A 38 -8.62 -12.46 -16.81
C VAL A 38 -8.76 -11.02 -16.30
N SER A 39 -9.77 -10.74 -15.45
CA SER A 39 -9.94 -9.41 -14.82
C SER A 39 -9.03 -9.21 -13.61
N ASP A 40 -8.36 -10.25 -13.10
CA ASP A 40 -7.40 -10.13 -12.01
C ASP A 40 -6.08 -9.53 -12.52
N GLU A 41 -5.91 -8.23 -12.28
CA GLU A 41 -4.72 -7.52 -12.71
C GLU A 41 -3.44 -7.96 -11.97
N PHE A 42 -3.57 -8.54 -10.77
CA PHE A 42 -2.45 -9.01 -9.95
C PHE A 42 -1.95 -10.38 -10.36
N ALA A 43 -2.83 -11.25 -10.89
CA ALA A 43 -2.51 -12.62 -11.29
C ALA A 43 -1.18 -12.75 -12.07
N ARG A 44 -0.96 -11.88 -13.06
CA ARG A 44 0.27 -11.81 -13.87
C ARG A 44 1.55 -11.48 -13.09
N ASN A 45 1.43 -10.84 -11.94
CA ASN A 45 2.53 -10.43 -11.09
C ASN A 45 2.72 -11.34 -9.87
N GLN A 46 1.84 -12.32 -9.64
CA GLN A 46 1.89 -13.21 -8.48
C GLN A 46 3.26 -13.87 -8.29
N ALA A 47 3.85 -14.44 -9.35
CA ALA A 47 5.13 -15.13 -9.24
C ALA A 47 6.28 -14.19 -8.81
N VAL A 48 6.27 -12.96 -9.35
CA VAL A 48 7.23 -11.92 -8.98
C VAL A 48 7.02 -11.53 -7.53
N PHE A 49 5.79 -11.22 -7.13
CA PHE A 49 5.47 -10.79 -5.77
C PHE A 49 5.77 -11.90 -4.73
N HIS A 50 5.53 -13.17 -5.07
CA HIS A 50 5.87 -14.30 -4.23
C HIS A 50 7.38 -14.37 -3.94
N HIS A 51 8.22 -14.15 -4.96
CA HIS A 51 9.67 -14.05 -4.78
C HIS A 51 10.05 -12.87 -3.88
N VAL A 52 9.46 -11.69 -4.14
CA VAL A 52 9.70 -10.44 -3.40
C VAL A 52 9.37 -10.60 -1.91
N LEU A 53 8.20 -11.13 -1.57
CA LEU A 53 7.80 -11.36 -0.17
C LEU A 53 8.76 -12.34 0.52
N ASN A 54 9.13 -13.44 -0.13
CA ASN A 54 10.10 -14.38 0.45
C ASN A 54 11.49 -13.75 0.67
N TYR A 55 11.93 -12.88 -0.25
CA TYR A 55 13.20 -12.17 -0.10
C TYR A 55 13.22 -11.31 1.16
N TYR A 56 12.18 -10.48 1.37
CA TYR A 56 12.10 -9.62 2.55
C TYR A 56 11.91 -10.40 3.84
N TYR A 57 11.12 -11.48 3.80
CA TYR A 57 10.90 -12.34 4.96
C TYR A 57 12.21 -12.95 5.43
N LYS A 58 13.01 -13.51 4.51
CA LYS A 58 14.34 -14.07 4.80
C LYS A 58 15.32 -13.04 5.35
N LYS A 59 15.19 -11.78 4.94
CA LYS A 59 16.00 -10.67 5.46
C LYS A 59 15.47 -10.07 6.76
N GLY A 60 14.41 -10.63 7.32
CA GLY A 60 13.88 -10.27 8.62
C GLY A 60 13.06 -8.98 8.64
N TYR A 61 12.65 -8.46 7.48
CA TYR A 61 11.83 -7.24 7.39
C TYR A 61 10.43 -7.46 7.99
N ILE A 62 9.85 -6.39 8.52
CA ILE A 62 8.43 -6.25 8.80
C ILE A 62 7.74 -5.86 7.49
N TYR A 63 6.69 -6.59 7.13
CA TYR A 63 5.90 -6.30 5.95
C TYR A 63 4.69 -5.44 6.33
N VAL A 64 4.61 -4.26 5.73
CA VAL A 64 3.46 -3.37 5.82
C VAL A 64 2.70 -3.41 4.51
N GLU A 65 1.51 -4.01 4.53
CA GLU A 65 0.56 -3.94 3.41
C GLU A 65 -0.30 -2.69 3.59
N ALA A 66 0.04 -1.63 2.88
CA ALA A 66 -0.54 -0.29 3.00
C ALA A 66 -1.88 -0.15 2.25
N GLY A 67 -2.83 -1.06 2.46
CA GLY A 67 -4.16 -1.01 1.85
C GLY A 67 -4.25 -1.62 0.46
N ASP A 68 -5.50 -1.89 0.06
CA ASP A 68 -5.88 -2.50 -1.22
C ASP A 68 -5.08 -3.76 -1.56
N GLY A 69 -4.88 -4.60 -0.55
CA GLY A 69 -4.26 -5.91 -0.71
C GLY A 69 -5.15 -6.89 -1.49
N ASP A 70 -6.43 -6.96 -1.11
CA ASP A 70 -7.42 -7.90 -1.67
C ASP A 70 -8.54 -7.14 -2.40
N GLU A 71 -8.87 -7.56 -3.61
CA GLU A 71 -9.85 -6.90 -4.48
C GLU A 71 -11.29 -7.30 -4.14
N LEU A 72 -11.75 -6.92 -2.94
CA LEU A 72 -13.07 -7.31 -2.43
C LEU A 72 -14.22 -6.50 -3.04
N TRP A 73 -13.94 -5.42 -3.77
CA TRP A 73 -14.97 -4.69 -4.50
C TRP A 73 -15.38 -5.45 -5.74
N GLU A 74 -14.44 -5.92 -6.56
CA GLU A 74 -14.76 -6.74 -7.74
C GLU A 74 -15.11 -8.19 -7.37
N HIS A 75 -14.37 -8.77 -6.42
CA HIS A 75 -14.52 -10.18 -6.01
C HIS A 75 -15.06 -10.28 -4.58
N LYS A 76 -16.38 -10.46 -4.45
CA LYS A 76 -17.05 -10.51 -3.13
C LYS A 76 -16.54 -11.63 -2.21
N ASN A 77 -16.06 -12.74 -2.78
CA ASN A 77 -15.75 -13.95 -2.02
C ASN A 77 -14.24 -14.09 -1.78
N PHE A 78 -13.81 -13.72 -0.57
CA PHE A 78 -12.42 -13.91 -0.13
C PHE A 78 -11.92 -15.36 -0.27
N LYS A 79 -12.80 -16.37 -0.20
CA LYS A 79 -12.39 -17.78 -0.42
C LYS A 79 -11.72 -17.94 -1.79
N HIS A 80 -12.24 -17.29 -2.82
CA HIS A 80 -11.74 -17.43 -4.19
C HIS A 80 -10.38 -16.73 -4.32
N ILE A 81 -10.26 -15.51 -3.78
CA ILE A 81 -9.00 -14.76 -3.73
C ILE A 81 -7.89 -15.56 -3.02
N ARG A 82 -8.21 -16.14 -1.87
CA ARG A 82 -7.26 -16.96 -1.10
C ARG A 82 -6.81 -18.20 -1.86
N LEU A 83 -7.72 -18.84 -2.61
CA LEU A 83 -7.40 -20.03 -3.39
C LEU A 83 -6.55 -19.70 -4.62
N ALA A 84 -6.92 -18.64 -5.35
CA ALA A 84 -6.19 -18.08 -6.47
C ALA A 84 -4.73 -17.76 -6.10
N HIS A 85 -4.52 -17.13 -4.94
CA HIS A 85 -3.22 -16.65 -4.51
C HIS A 85 -2.62 -17.39 -3.31
N LYS A 86 -2.84 -18.71 -3.24
CA LYS A 86 -2.43 -19.57 -2.10
C LYS A 86 -0.98 -19.33 -1.67
N ASP A 87 -0.04 -19.27 -2.61
CA ASP A 87 1.39 -19.11 -2.31
C ASP A 87 1.70 -17.76 -1.65
N ILE A 88 1.00 -16.69 -2.04
CA ILE A 88 1.11 -15.38 -1.40
C ILE A 88 0.61 -15.47 0.04
N PHE A 89 -0.58 -16.04 0.27
CA PHE A 89 -1.14 -16.19 1.61
C PHE A 89 -0.29 -17.08 2.52
N ILE A 90 0.41 -18.09 1.99
CA ILE A 90 1.38 -18.89 2.75
C ILE A 90 2.52 -18.01 3.27
N VAL A 91 3.06 -17.11 2.43
CA VAL A 91 4.14 -16.21 2.88
C VAL A 91 3.61 -15.16 3.85
N LEU A 92 2.44 -14.58 3.59
CA LEU A 92 1.78 -13.67 4.55
C LEU A 92 1.53 -14.34 5.90
N LYS A 93 1.20 -15.63 5.91
CA LYS A 93 1.04 -16.39 7.15
C LYS A 93 2.35 -16.48 7.92
N LYS A 94 3.48 -16.70 7.24
CA LYS A 94 4.80 -16.68 7.89
C LYS A 94 5.10 -15.32 8.54
N TYR A 95 4.76 -14.22 7.86
CA TYR A 95 4.88 -12.89 8.44
C TYR A 95 3.98 -12.71 9.66
N PHE A 96 2.72 -13.14 9.57
CA PHE A 96 1.76 -13.07 10.67
C PHE A 96 2.22 -13.87 11.88
N ASP A 97 2.59 -15.14 11.69
CA ASP A 97 3.03 -16.05 12.75
C ASP A 97 4.32 -15.54 13.44
N SER A 98 5.11 -14.71 12.75
CA SER A 98 6.34 -14.10 13.28
C SER A 98 6.12 -12.69 13.85
N ASP A 99 4.88 -12.22 13.98
CA ASP A 99 4.51 -10.84 14.34
C ASP A 99 5.18 -9.76 13.47
N LYS A 100 5.32 -10.04 12.17
CA LYS A 100 5.95 -9.15 11.17
C LYS A 100 4.98 -8.73 10.06
N LEU A 101 3.68 -8.94 10.24
CA LEU A 101 2.64 -8.48 9.33
C LEU A 101 1.91 -7.28 9.92
N ARG A 102 1.87 -6.17 9.18
CA ARG A 102 1.00 -5.02 9.47
C ARG A 102 0.07 -4.82 8.28
N MET A 103 -1.22 -5.05 8.52
CA MET A 103 -2.25 -4.96 7.48
C MET A 103 -3.04 -3.67 7.66
N ILE A 104 -2.85 -2.73 6.76
CA ILE A 104 -3.64 -1.51 6.67
C ILE A 104 -4.77 -1.76 5.68
N TYR A 105 -5.99 -1.35 5.97
CA TYR A 105 -7.09 -1.46 5.01
C TYR A 105 -7.16 -0.23 4.09
N GLY A 106 -7.50 -0.48 2.83
CA GLY A 106 -7.80 0.53 1.82
C GLY A 106 -9.29 0.55 1.47
N ASN A 107 -9.63 1.20 0.36
CA ASN A 107 -11.03 1.24 -0.09
C ASN A 107 -11.48 -0.12 -0.64
N HIS A 108 -10.67 -0.80 -1.46
CA HIS A 108 -11.07 -2.06 -2.10
C HIS A 108 -11.25 -3.22 -1.11
N ASN A 109 -10.56 -3.18 0.03
CA ASN A 109 -10.73 -4.13 1.14
C ASN A 109 -11.30 -3.48 2.41
N ILE A 110 -12.11 -2.42 2.29
CA ILE A 110 -12.70 -1.67 3.43
C ILE A 110 -13.49 -2.55 4.43
N TYR A 111 -13.96 -3.73 4.00
CA TYR A 111 -14.58 -4.72 4.88
C TYR A 111 -13.68 -5.19 6.03
N LEU A 112 -12.36 -5.06 5.89
CA LEU A 112 -11.38 -5.35 6.95
C LEU A 112 -11.54 -4.45 8.18
N LYS A 113 -12.24 -3.32 8.06
CA LYS A 113 -12.64 -2.48 9.19
C LYS A 113 -13.61 -3.18 10.15
N ASP A 114 -14.42 -4.13 9.65
CA ASP A 114 -15.38 -4.88 10.47
C ASP A 114 -14.74 -6.13 11.07
N LYS A 115 -14.56 -6.12 12.40
CA LYS A 115 -14.01 -7.26 13.15
C LYS A 115 -14.79 -8.56 12.92
N LYS A 116 -16.10 -8.51 12.69
CA LYS A 116 -16.91 -9.71 12.40
C LYS A 116 -16.56 -10.29 11.03
N TYR A 117 -16.35 -9.42 10.04
CA TYR A 117 -15.90 -9.83 8.71
C TYR A 117 -14.51 -10.47 8.78
N VAL A 118 -13.56 -9.81 9.45
CA VAL A 118 -12.19 -10.32 9.63
C VAL A 118 -12.20 -11.69 10.32
N LYS A 119 -12.92 -11.83 11.45
CA LYS A 119 -13.04 -13.11 12.15
C LYS A 119 -13.62 -14.21 11.27
N LYS A 120 -14.62 -13.89 10.45
CA LYS A 120 -15.30 -14.86 9.58
C LYS A 120 -14.42 -15.32 8.42
N HIS A 121 -13.60 -14.43 7.86
CA HIS A 121 -12.91 -14.67 6.59
C HIS A 121 -11.39 -14.85 6.71
N TYR A 122 -10.73 -14.19 7.66
CA TYR A 122 -9.27 -14.11 7.76
C TYR A 122 -8.67 -14.95 8.90
N TYR A 123 -9.47 -15.39 9.88
CA TYR A 123 -8.92 -16.16 11.01
C TYR A 123 -8.63 -17.61 10.64
N GLN A 124 -9.54 -18.24 9.92
CA GLN A 124 -9.47 -19.65 9.56
C GLN A 124 -10.03 -19.87 8.16
N PHE A 125 -9.57 -20.94 7.52
CA PHE A 125 -10.17 -21.45 6.29
C PHE A 125 -10.40 -22.95 6.41
N TYR A 126 -11.33 -23.47 5.60
CA TYR A 126 -11.53 -24.91 5.48
C TYR A 126 -10.54 -25.47 4.45
N ASP A 127 -9.67 -26.36 4.89
CA ASP A 127 -8.80 -27.16 4.05
C ASP A 127 -9.60 -28.37 3.54
N GLU A 128 -9.93 -28.35 2.25
CA GLU A 128 -10.74 -29.38 1.62
C GLU A 128 -9.99 -30.72 1.52
N TYR A 129 -8.66 -30.70 1.46
CA TYR A 129 -7.85 -31.92 1.38
C TYR A 129 -7.82 -32.66 2.71
N ASN A 130 -7.52 -31.94 3.80
CA ASN A 130 -7.47 -32.51 5.15
C ASN A 130 -8.84 -32.51 5.87
N GLN A 131 -9.89 -31.99 5.21
CA GLN A 131 -11.26 -31.87 5.73
C GLN A 131 -11.35 -31.20 7.11
N GLN A 132 -10.53 -30.18 7.35
CA GLN A 132 -10.45 -29.51 8.65
C GLN A 132 -10.34 -27.99 8.51
N ARG A 133 -10.72 -27.26 9.56
CA ARG A 133 -10.44 -25.82 9.64
C ARG A 133 -9.01 -25.61 10.12
N VAL A 134 -8.27 -24.80 9.36
CA VAL A 134 -6.89 -24.44 9.64
C VAL A 134 -6.81 -22.92 9.86
N ASP A 135 -5.96 -22.52 10.79
CA ASP A 135 -5.69 -21.11 11.06
C ASP A 135 -4.99 -20.44 9.87
N LEU A 136 -5.49 -19.25 9.52
CA LEU A 136 -4.86 -18.34 8.56
C LEU A 136 -4.16 -17.22 9.34
N PHE A 137 -4.90 -16.18 9.72
CA PHE A 137 -4.42 -15.06 10.53
C PHE A 137 -5.29 -14.93 11.79
N ASN A 138 -5.33 -15.99 12.59
CA ASN A 138 -6.19 -16.06 13.77
C ASN A 138 -5.86 -14.94 14.76
N GLY A 139 -6.80 -14.02 14.98
CA GLY A 139 -6.59 -12.85 15.85
C GLY A 139 -6.03 -11.60 15.16
N ILE A 140 -5.82 -11.60 13.83
CA ILE A 140 -5.34 -10.40 13.13
C ILE A 140 -6.27 -9.20 13.35
N VAL A 141 -5.66 -8.03 13.50
CA VAL A 141 -6.36 -6.74 13.64
C VAL A 141 -5.88 -5.80 12.53
N PRO A 142 -6.58 -5.74 11.38
CA PRO A 142 -6.31 -4.74 10.38
C PRO A 142 -6.53 -3.33 10.95
N ILE A 143 -5.66 -2.40 10.58
CA ILE A 143 -5.63 -1.02 11.10
C ILE A 143 -5.94 0.00 9.99
N GLU A 144 -6.39 1.19 10.37
CA GLU A 144 -6.66 2.28 9.41
C GLU A 144 -5.38 3.02 9.01
N ALA A 145 -4.46 3.14 9.96
CA ALA A 145 -3.22 3.88 9.86
C ALA A 145 -2.17 3.32 10.82
N LEU A 146 -0.91 3.38 10.40
CA LEU A 146 0.26 3.03 11.21
C LEU A 146 1.10 4.30 11.38
N LEU A 147 1.45 4.64 12.62
CA LEU A 147 2.36 5.73 12.95
C LEU A 147 3.68 5.12 13.42
N LEU A 148 4.69 5.17 12.56
CA LEU A 148 6.04 4.81 12.97
C LEU A 148 6.66 6.00 13.70
N LYS A 149 7.14 5.76 14.93
CA LYS A 149 7.76 6.78 15.77
C LYS A 149 9.18 6.38 16.11
N HIS A 150 10.15 7.22 15.74
CA HIS A 150 11.55 6.91 16.00
C HIS A 150 11.86 7.05 17.49
N LYS A 151 12.51 6.05 18.10
CA LYS A 151 12.74 6.00 19.56
C LYS A 151 13.64 7.10 20.12
N VAL A 152 14.49 7.70 19.28
CA VAL A 152 15.50 8.69 19.73
C VAL A 152 15.13 10.10 19.29
N THR A 153 14.76 10.27 18.03
CA THR A 153 14.44 11.59 17.46
C THR A 153 12.98 11.98 17.65
N GLU A 154 12.12 11.04 18.09
CA GLU A 154 10.67 11.20 18.19
C GLU A 154 9.99 11.58 16.85
N GLN A 155 10.72 11.43 15.73
CA GLN A 155 10.22 11.70 14.39
C GLN A 155 9.07 10.73 14.07
N GLU A 156 8.03 11.27 13.45
CA GLU A 156 6.79 10.58 13.13
C GLU A 156 6.64 10.39 11.62
N ILE A 157 6.34 9.15 11.21
CA ILE A 157 6.03 8.77 9.84
C ILE A 157 4.63 8.13 9.86
N LEU A 158 3.67 8.81 9.23
CA LEU A 158 2.33 8.30 9.06
C LEU A 158 2.24 7.45 7.79
N ILE A 159 1.78 6.22 7.94
CA ILE A 159 1.49 5.30 6.83
C ILE A 159 -0.01 5.07 6.78
N VAL A 160 -0.61 5.39 5.63
CA VAL A 160 -2.03 5.17 5.35
C VAL A 160 -2.18 4.64 3.93
N HIS A 161 -3.32 4.04 3.60
CA HIS A 161 -3.58 3.67 2.21
C HIS A 161 -3.70 4.90 1.30
N GLY A 162 -4.53 5.89 1.70
CA GLY A 162 -4.73 7.11 0.95
C GLY A 162 -6.19 7.39 0.56
N HIS A 163 -7.08 6.40 0.66
CA HIS A 163 -8.52 6.61 0.43
C HIS A 163 -9.13 7.70 1.34
N GLN A 164 -8.55 7.96 2.52
CA GLN A 164 -8.90 9.08 3.40
C GLN A 164 -8.78 10.46 2.70
N GLY A 165 -7.99 10.49 1.61
CA GLY A 165 -7.78 11.55 0.64
C GLY A 165 -8.96 11.85 -0.29
N ASP A 166 -9.81 10.86 -0.54
CA ASP A 166 -10.69 10.75 -1.70
C ASP A 166 -12.15 10.54 -1.32
N LEU A 167 -12.94 11.61 -1.40
CA LEU A 167 -14.35 11.65 -1.01
C LEU A 167 -15.21 10.55 -1.65
N ILE A 168 -15.00 10.23 -2.93
CA ILE A 168 -15.87 9.28 -3.65
C ILE A 168 -15.56 7.86 -3.19
N ASN A 169 -14.27 7.55 -3.01
CA ASN A 169 -13.82 6.22 -2.61
C ASN A 169 -13.89 5.99 -1.09
N ASP A 170 -13.96 7.04 -0.27
CA ASP A 170 -14.20 6.95 1.19
C ASP A 170 -15.70 6.98 1.54
N GLN A 171 -16.48 7.91 0.97
CA GLN A 171 -17.84 8.20 1.46
C GLN A 171 -18.94 7.58 0.60
N PHE A 172 -18.71 7.42 -0.69
CA PHE A 172 -19.64 6.80 -1.64
C PHE A 172 -19.15 5.44 -2.14
N TRP A 173 -18.28 4.80 -1.36
CA TRP A 173 -17.61 3.55 -1.69
C TRP A 173 -18.57 2.42 -2.10
N ARG A 174 -19.79 2.38 -1.53
CA ARG A 174 -20.82 1.39 -1.91
C ARG A 174 -21.31 1.58 -3.34
N ILE A 175 -21.47 2.81 -3.81
CA ILE A 175 -21.89 3.11 -5.19
C ILE A 175 -20.73 2.82 -6.14
N SER A 176 -19.52 3.26 -5.80
CA SER A 176 -18.30 2.97 -6.56
C SER A 176 -18.09 1.46 -6.71
N MET A 177 -18.24 0.70 -5.62
CA MET A 177 -18.12 -0.76 -5.62
C MET A 177 -19.20 -1.44 -6.45
N LEU A 178 -20.47 -1.00 -6.39
CA LEU A 178 -21.54 -1.57 -7.20
C LEU A 178 -21.27 -1.36 -8.70
N LEU A 179 -20.84 -0.16 -9.09
CA LEU A 179 -20.44 0.13 -10.47
C LEU A 179 -19.23 -0.69 -10.89
N LEU A 180 -18.22 -0.82 -10.04
CA LEU A 180 -17.02 -1.60 -10.34
C LEU A 180 -17.38 -3.08 -10.57
N ARG A 181 -18.12 -3.66 -9.61
CA ARG A 181 -18.48 -5.09 -9.59
C ARG A 181 -19.39 -5.52 -10.73
N TYR A 182 -20.41 -4.73 -11.03
CA TYR A 182 -21.49 -5.14 -11.95
C TYR A 182 -21.38 -4.52 -13.34
N PHE A 183 -20.52 -3.52 -13.53
CA PHE A 183 -20.35 -2.86 -14.82
C PHE A 183 -18.89 -2.91 -15.29
N TRP A 184 -17.96 -2.31 -14.55
CA TRP A 184 -16.57 -2.17 -15.01
C TRP A 184 -15.82 -3.50 -15.12
N ARG A 185 -16.06 -4.46 -14.22
CA ARG A 185 -15.44 -5.79 -14.30
C ARG A 185 -15.70 -6.48 -15.64
N PHE A 186 -16.92 -6.38 -16.16
CA PHE A 186 -17.27 -6.97 -17.46
C PHE A 186 -16.66 -6.21 -18.63
N LEU A 187 -16.51 -4.90 -18.49
CA LEU A 187 -15.87 -4.04 -19.49
C LEU A 187 -14.35 -4.23 -19.56
N HIS A 188 -13.69 -4.54 -18.44
CA HIS A 188 -12.26 -4.88 -18.40
C HIS A 188 -11.94 -6.11 -19.26
N ILE A 189 -12.82 -7.11 -19.26
CA ILE A 189 -12.70 -8.31 -20.11
C ILE A 189 -12.70 -7.94 -21.60
N VAL A 190 -13.40 -6.86 -21.97
CA VAL A 190 -13.50 -6.34 -23.35
C VAL A 190 -12.45 -5.25 -23.62
N GLY A 191 -11.54 -4.98 -22.68
CA GLY A 191 -10.43 -4.02 -22.81
C GLY A 191 -10.79 -2.57 -22.46
N PHE A 192 -11.98 -2.31 -21.91
CA PHE A 192 -12.37 -0.99 -21.41
C PHE A 192 -12.02 -0.85 -19.93
N GLU A 193 -11.42 0.27 -19.56
CA GLU A 193 -10.88 0.46 -18.23
C GLU A 193 -11.63 1.58 -17.47
N ASN A 194 -11.73 1.48 -16.14
CA ASN A 194 -12.54 2.40 -15.34
C ASN A 194 -11.93 3.83 -15.32
N PRO A 195 -12.59 4.85 -15.92
CA PRO A 195 -12.07 6.22 -16.02
C PRO A 195 -12.15 6.99 -14.69
N SER A 196 -12.87 6.46 -13.70
CA SER A 196 -13.09 7.13 -12.41
C SER A 196 -12.03 6.81 -11.36
N SER A 197 -11.12 5.85 -11.62
CA SER A 197 -10.04 5.47 -10.70
C SER A 197 -9.00 6.60 -10.54
N PRO A 198 -8.58 6.92 -9.30
CA PRO A 198 -7.50 7.89 -9.05
C PRO A 198 -6.19 7.56 -9.74
N ALA A 199 -5.92 6.28 -10.00
CA ALA A 199 -4.75 5.83 -10.74
C ALA A 199 -4.70 6.38 -12.18
N ARG A 200 -5.86 6.58 -12.80
CA ARG A 200 -6.01 6.92 -14.23
C ARG A 200 -6.40 8.38 -14.46
N ASN A 201 -7.18 8.96 -13.55
CA ASN A 201 -7.63 10.34 -13.67
C ASN A 201 -6.59 11.31 -13.08
N LEU A 202 -5.82 11.96 -13.98
CA LEU A 202 -4.78 12.92 -13.62
C LEU A 202 -5.29 14.02 -12.68
N TYR A 203 -6.46 14.58 -12.96
CA TYR A 203 -7.04 15.67 -12.16
C TYR A 203 -7.36 15.20 -10.73
N LYS A 204 -8.02 14.05 -10.57
CA LYS A 204 -8.33 13.48 -9.25
C LYS A 204 -7.06 13.19 -8.46
N ARG A 205 -6.05 12.60 -9.11
CA ARG A 205 -4.74 12.33 -8.50
C ARG A 205 -4.09 13.60 -7.97
N HIS A 206 -3.97 14.63 -8.81
CA HIS A 206 -3.37 15.91 -8.39
C HIS A 206 -4.14 16.56 -7.24
N LYS A 207 -5.48 16.47 -7.25
CA LYS A 207 -6.31 16.99 -6.15
C LYS A 207 -6.04 16.27 -4.84
N VAL A 208 -5.91 14.95 -4.85
CA VAL A 208 -5.59 14.13 -3.68
C VAL A 208 -4.17 14.47 -3.16
N GLU A 209 -3.17 14.47 -4.04
CA GLU A 209 -1.78 14.77 -3.66
C GLU A 209 -1.63 16.23 -3.14
N LYS A 210 -2.39 17.19 -3.67
CA LYS A 210 -2.42 18.57 -3.15
C LYS A 210 -2.98 18.63 -1.74
N ASN A 211 -3.97 17.82 -1.39
CA ASN A 211 -4.50 17.75 -0.03
C ASN A 211 -3.51 17.12 0.95
N TYR A 212 -2.76 16.11 0.53
CA TYR A 212 -1.68 15.54 1.34
C TYR A 212 -0.59 16.55 1.64
N ASN A 213 -0.12 17.28 0.63
CA ASN A 213 0.87 18.34 0.82
C ASN A 213 0.39 19.41 1.81
N LYS A 214 -0.88 19.83 1.71
CA LYS A 214 -1.49 20.75 2.68
C LYS A 214 -1.50 20.18 4.10
N TRP A 215 -1.83 18.90 4.25
CA TRP A 215 -1.84 18.23 5.55
C TRP A 215 -0.44 18.13 6.15
N ILE A 216 0.56 17.72 5.38
CA ILE A 216 1.97 17.65 5.81
C ILE A 216 2.47 19.03 6.22
N LYS A 217 2.19 20.08 5.44
CA LYS A 217 2.59 21.46 5.77
C LYS A 217 1.98 21.94 7.09
N LYS A 218 0.75 21.50 7.40
CA LYS A 218 0.05 21.86 8.64
C LYS A 218 0.53 21.04 9.86
N HIS A 219 0.65 19.73 9.69
CA HIS A 219 0.90 18.79 10.79
C HIS A 219 2.39 18.50 11.01
N LYS A 220 3.25 18.83 10.04
CA LYS A 220 4.71 18.55 10.08
C LYS A 220 5.01 17.07 10.35
N VAL A 221 4.30 16.20 9.64
CA VAL A 221 4.44 14.74 9.74
C VAL A 221 4.70 14.18 8.35
N MET A 222 5.70 13.32 8.24
CA MET A 222 6.02 12.60 7.00
C MET A 222 4.89 11.63 6.65
N LEU A 223 4.56 11.50 5.36
CA LEU A 223 3.42 10.71 4.90
C LEU A 223 3.83 9.70 3.83
N ILE A 224 3.50 8.42 4.04
CA ILE A 224 3.65 7.34 3.07
C ILE A 224 2.25 6.81 2.69
N CYS A 225 1.93 6.82 1.39
CA CYS A 225 0.64 6.34 0.86
C CYS A 225 0.77 5.31 -0.28
N GLY A 226 -0.36 4.74 -0.69
CA GLY A 226 -0.60 4.13 -2.01
C GLY A 226 -1.70 4.90 -2.75
N HIS A 227 -2.78 4.23 -3.14
CA HIS A 227 -4.06 4.72 -3.69
C HIS A 227 -4.01 5.41 -5.06
N THR A 228 -3.00 6.23 -5.33
CA THR A 228 -2.86 6.94 -6.61
C THR A 228 -2.05 6.18 -7.65
N HIS A 229 -1.49 5.02 -7.28
CA HIS A 229 -0.67 4.13 -8.11
C HIS A 229 0.55 4.79 -8.75
N ARG A 230 0.93 5.99 -8.30
CA ARG A 230 2.07 6.75 -8.83
C ARG A 230 3.21 6.71 -7.82
N PRO A 231 4.25 5.88 -8.02
CA PRO A 231 5.43 5.89 -7.15
C PRO A 231 5.97 7.30 -7.01
N LYS A 232 6.20 7.73 -5.77
CA LYS A 232 6.71 9.06 -5.47
C LYS A 232 7.72 9.01 -4.34
N PHE A 233 8.85 9.65 -4.59
CA PHE A 233 9.91 9.89 -3.61
C PHE A 233 10.25 11.38 -3.68
N PRO A 234 10.15 12.13 -2.57
CA PRO A 234 10.34 13.57 -2.54
C PRO A 234 11.78 13.95 -2.92
N LYS A 235 11.94 15.07 -3.63
CA LYS A 235 13.25 15.69 -3.88
C LYS A 235 13.70 16.52 -2.67
N LYS A 236 14.93 17.06 -2.72
CA LYS A 236 15.56 17.81 -1.61
C LYS A 236 14.70 18.96 -1.04
N TYR A 237 13.89 19.62 -1.85
CA TYR A 237 13.07 20.78 -1.44
C TYR A 237 11.56 20.50 -1.50
N ASP A 238 11.19 19.22 -1.61
CA ASP A 238 9.81 18.78 -1.66
C ASP A 238 9.34 18.46 -0.22
N LEU A 239 8.05 18.60 0.04
CA LEU A 239 7.44 18.08 1.27
C LEU A 239 7.63 16.56 1.35
N PRO A 240 7.74 15.95 2.54
CA PRO A 240 8.01 14.51 2.70
C PRO A 240 6.75 13.65 2.47
N TYR A 241 6.20 13.73 1.25
CA TYR A 241 5.15 12.86 0.74
C TYR A 241 5.76 11.78 -0.15
N PHE A 242 5.54 10.54 0.25
CA PHE A 242 5.96 9.34 -0.45
C PHE A 242 4.74 8.55 -0.91
N ASN A 243 4.90 7.86 -2.04
CA ASN A 243 3.91 6.94 -2.55
C ASN A 243 4.58 5.65 -3.01
N THR A 244 4.10 4.51 -2.53
CA THR A 244 4.65 3.19 -2.84
C THR A 244 4.43 2.77 -4.29
N GLY A 245 3.42 3.31 -4.97
CA GLY A 245 3.01 2.85 -6.30
C GLY A 245 1.92 1.80 -6.22
N CYS A 246 1.96 0.81 -7.13
CA CYS A 246 1.04 -0.32 -7.12
C CYS A 246 1.75 -1.60 -7.57
N CYS A 247 1.24 -2.76 -7.14
CA CYS A 247 1.85 -4.05 -7.48
C CYS A 247 1.20 -4.73 -8.69
N ILE A 248 0.23 -4.09 -9.35
CA ILE A 248 -0.46 -4.60 -10.55
C ILE A 248 0.24 -4.21 -11.86
N ASN A 249 1.22 -3.29 -11.83
CA ASN A 249 1.95 -2.87 -13.02
C ASN A 249 2.88 -3.99 -13.51
N THR A 250 2.78 -4.37 -14.78
CA THR A 250 3.60 -5.44 -15.37
C THR A 250 5.07 -5.08 -15.55
N ARG A 251 5.41 -3.79 -15.51
CA ARG A 251 6.79 -3.32 -15.73
C ARG A 251 7.66 -3.41 -14.48
N GLY A 252 7.06 -3.47 -13.29
CA GLY A 252 7.78 -3.52 -12.04
C GLY A 252 6.88 -3.37 -10.82
N ILE A 253 7.37 -3.87 -9.69
CA ILE A 253 6.71 -3.78 -8.39
C ILE A 253 7.53 -2.81 -7.52
N PRO A 254 7.11 -1.53 -7.47
CA PRO A 254 7.74 -0.53 -6.62
C PRO A 254 7.36 -0.74 -5.15
N GLY A 255 8.27 -0.37 -4.26
CA GLY A 255 8.06 -0.42 -2.81
C GLY A 255 8.93 0.58 -2.08
N ILE A 256 8.60 0.84 -0.82
CA ILE A 256 9.40 1.72 0.05
C ILE A 256 10.03 0.86 1.14
N GLU A 257 11.35 0.94 1.25
CA GLU A 257 12.09 0.29 2.32
C GLU A 257 12.53 1.33 3.34
N ILE A 258 12.42 0.96 4.63
CA ILE A 258 13.05 1.63 5.75
C ILE A 258 13.99 0.64 6.41
N ALA A 259 15.28 0.94 6.48
CA ALA A 259 16.29 0.12 7.14
C ALA A 259 17.50 0.97 7.48
N ASP A 260 18.18 0.67 8.59
CA ASP A 260 19.42 1.34 8.98
C ASP A 260 19.25 2.89 9.03
N ASP A 261 18.15 3.36 9.65
CA ASP A 261 17.70 4.76 9.72
C ASP A 261 17.62 5.49 8.37
N SER A 262 17.52 4.73 7.27
CA SER A 262 17.44 5.22 5.91
C SER A 262 16.14 4.79 5.25
N ILE A 263 15.64 5.63 4.35
CA ILE A 263 14.50 5.33 3.49
C ILE A 263 14.93 5.29 2.03
N GLN A 264 14.41 4.33 1.28
CA GLN A 264 14.66 4.20 -0.16
C GLN A 264 13.45 3.66 -0.91
N MET A 265 13.36 4.02 -2.18
CA MET A 265 12.40 3.43 -3.11
C MET A 265 13.09 2.37 -3.94
N VAL A 266 12.48 1.20 -3.97
CA VAL A 266 12.94 0.06 -4.75
C VAL A 266 11.92 -0.29 -5.81
N ASP A 267 12.38 -1.00 -6.83
CA ASP A 267 11.54 -1.54 -7.88
C ASP A 267 12.05 -2.92 -8.27
N TRP A 268 11.15 -3.89 -8.26
CA TRP A 268 11.41 -5.28 -8.60
C TRP A 268 10.92 -5.56 -10.00
N ARG A 269 11.82 -6.02 -10.88
CA ARG A 269 11.49 -6.26 -12.29
C ARG A 269 12.01 -7.60 -12.76
N ILE A 270 11.30 -8.18 -13.73
CA ILE A 270 11.85 -9.26 -14.55
C ILE A 270 12.86 -8.63 -15.51
N LYS A 271 14.09 -9.11 -15.49
CA LYS A 271 15.17 -8.74 -16.42
C LYS A 271 15.66 -9.99 -17.15
N VAL A 272 16.02 -9.81 -18.42
CA VAL A 272 16.62 -10.86 -19.24
C VAL A 272 18.14 -10.74 -19.16
N GLY A 273 18.81 -11.82 -18.77
CA GLY A 273 20.27 -11.93 -18.79
C GLY A 273 20.81 -12.00 -20.21
N LYS A 274 22.13 -11.83 -20.38
CA LYS A 274 22.79 -11.95 -21.69
C LYS A 274 22.71 -13.37 -22.27
N ASP A 275 22.47 -14.34 -21.40
CA ASP A 275 22.29 -15.77 -21.65
C ASP A 275 20.82 -16.13 -21.98
N GLY A 276 19.90 -15.16 -21.98
CA GLY A 276 18.48 -15.37 -22.27
C GLY A 276 17.64 -15.82 -21.06
N PHE A 277 18.23 -16.03 -19.88
CA PHE A 277 17.47 -16.39 -18.69
C PHE A 277 16.78 -15.18 -18.06
N MET A 278 15.52 -15.36 -17.66
CA MET A 278 14.76 -14.35 -16.91
C MET A 278 15.07 -14.44 -15.43
N ARG A 279 15.27 -13.29 -14.79
CA ARG A 279 15.52 -13.16 -13.35
C ARG A 279 14.72 -12.01 -12.76
N ILE A 280 14.36 -12.15 -11.49
CA ILE A 280 13.66 -11.10 -10.73
C ILE A 280 14.71 -10.30 -9.98
N ASP A 281 14.97 -9.08 -10.44
CA ASP A 281 16.02 -8.23 -9.90
C ASP A 281 15.45 -7.05 -9.11
N ARG A 282 15.98 -6.83 -7.91
CA ARG A 282 15.75 -5.63 -7.11
C ARG A 282 16.64 -4.49 -7.61
N THR A 283 16.04 -3.33 -7.87
CA THR A 283 16.79 -2.10 -8.19
C THR A 283 16.41 -1.00 -7.21
N VAL A 284 17.39 -0.28 -6.65
CA VAL A 284 17.12 0.96 -5.90
C VAL A 284 16.90 2.08 -6.91
N VAL A 285 15.70 2.66 -6.92
CA VAL A 285 15.31 3.70 -7.87
C VAL A 285 15.63 5.10 -7.31
N ARG A 286 15.45 5.30 -6.00
CA ARG A 286 15.74 6.54 -5.28
C ARG A 286 16.20 6.22 -3.85
N GLY A 287 17.08 7.06 -3.31
CA GLY A 287 17.76 6.81 -2.04
C GLY A 287 18.94 5.83 -2.18
N PRO A 288 19.44 5.28 -1.07
CA PRO A 288 19.02 5.54 0.31
C PRO A 288 19.28 6.97 0.75
N GLU A 289 18.31 7.54 1.48
CA GLU A 289 18.47 8.82 2.17
C GLU A 289 18.19 8.65 3.67
N PRO A 290 18.95 9.33 4.55
CA PRO A 290 18.64 9.36 5.98
C PRO A 290 17.21 9.84 6.26
N ILE A 291 16.52 9.19 7.20
CA ILE A 291 15.12 9.50 7.53
C ILE A 291 14.98 10.87 8.20
N ASP A 292 15.98 11.28 8.99
CA ASP A 292 16.05 12.57 9.68
C ASP A 292 15.99 13.78 8.72
N LYS A 293 16.44 13.62 7.47
CA LYS A 293 16.29 14.60 6.39
C LYS A 293 14.83 15.00 6.15
N TYR A 294 13.88 14.16 6.54
CA TYR A 294 12.45 14.37 6.37
C TYR A 294 11.73 14.74 7.69
N ASP A 295 12.48 15.03 8.76
CA ASP A 295 11.92 15.47 10.03
C ASP A 295 11.44 16.93 9.96
N CYS A 296 10.17 17.09 9.58
CA CYS A 296 9.52 18.39 9.42
C CYS A 296 9.57 19.29 10.67
N LYS A 297 9.75 18.71 11.87
CA LYS A 297 9.78 19.47 13.13
C LYS A 297 11.15 20.11 13.38
N ASN A 298 12.21 19.50 12.85
CA ASN A 298 13.60 19.88 13.11
C ASN A 298 14.34 20.46 11.88
N ILE A 299 13.66 20.63 10.73
CA ILE A 299 14.22 21.29 9.53
C ILE A 299 14.12 22.82 9.64
N ASN A 300 15.26 23.52 9.54
CA ASN A 300 15.34 24.98 9.62
C ASN A 300 14.55 25.72 8.51
N ASP A 301 14.48 25.14 7.30
CA ASP A 301 13.87 25.78 6.11
C ASP A 301 12.50 25.16 5.73
N PHE A 302 11.76 24.59 6.69
CA PHE A 302 10.52 23.86 6.41
C PHE A 302 9.48 24.69 5.64
N ASN A 303 9.41 26.00 5.89
CA ASN A 303 8.44 26.89 5.24
C ASN A 303 8.71 27.08 3.74
N ASP A 304 9.96 26.87 3.31
CA ASP A 304 10.41 27.03 1.91
C ASP A 304 10.24 25.75 1.09
N LEU A 305 9.82 24.64 1.73
CA LEU A 305 9.51 23.39 1.03
C LEU A 305 8.31 23.58 0.10
N LYS A 306 8.49 23.07 -1.13
CA LYS A 306 7.50 23.14 -2.20
C LYS A 306 6.59 21.91 -2.19
N PRO A 307 5.31 22.05 -2.60
CA PRO A 307 4.45 20.91 -2.84
C PRO A 307 5.03 20.00 -3.92
N ASN A 308 4.88 18.68 -3.75
CA ASN A 308 5.49 17.71 -4.67
C ASN A 308 4.76 17.62 -6.02
N CYS A 309 3.78 18.48 -6.28
CA CYS A 309 2.96 18.47 -7.50
C CYS A 309 3.21 19.78 -8.22
N SER A 310 3.58 19.72 -9.51
CA SER A 310 3.49 20.88 -10.38
C SER A 310 2.02 21.30 -10.47
N ASP A 311 1.73 22.59 -10.29
CA ASP A 311 0.41 23.11 -10.56
C ASP A 311 0.17 22.97 -12.07
N ILE A 312 -0.88 22.23 -12.45
CA ILE A 312 -1.26 22.01 -13.87
C ILE A 312 -1.67 23.33 -14.55
N TYR A 313 -1.75 24.43 -13.80
CA TYR A 313 -2.20 25.75 -14.25
C TYR A 313 -1.04 26.75 -14.47
N ASP A 314 0.22 26.30 -14.43
CA ASP A 314 1.40 27.13 -14.76
C ASP A 314 1.85 26.98 -16.24
N GLU A 315 0.95 26.57 -17.14
CA GLU A 315 1.09 26.74 -18.60
C GLU A 315 -0.08 27.56 -19.16
#